data_AF-D5U3B5-F1
#
_entry.id   AF-D5U3B5-F1
#
_cell.length_a   1.000
_cell.length_b   1.000
_cell.length_c   1.000
_cell.angle_alpha   90.00
_cell.angle_beta   90.00
_cell.angle_gamma   90.00
#
_symmetry.space_group_name_H-M   'P 1'
#
loop_
_entity.id
_entity.type
_entity.pdbx_description
1 polymer ?
#
loop_
_entity_poly.entity_id
_entity_poly.type
_entity_poly.pdbx_seq_one_letter_code
_entity_poly.pdbx_strand_id
1 'polypeptide(L)'
;MVKKAVPLALVLILTALITVEATWVYIREFSDASGDIENCPVYADILITGYGFNETHVGFNITVNGNVPLPSSSTYWYGVLIDSDNNPSTGLAHWTLIGVDYLLEAWIDTTTVSTPGAKLYRYVGDGSSWEWSEVSDAEVSASVYGKTVTNDTIELVVGKKYLTPLSGEIGFTIYVSNSSGATCDTAVVASGGEGPVPVPEPALLVAASVVIVSALSLFLIKDKL
;
A
#
# COMPACT_ATOMS: atom_id res chain seq x y z
N MET A 1 56.78 11.76 20.74
CA MET A 1 56.15 10.42 20.64
C MET A 1 54.64 10.59 20.60
N VAL A 2 54.05 10.10 19.50
CA VAL A 2 52.64 9.79 19.20
C VAL A 2 51.55 10.82 19.56
N LYS A 3 51.27 11.70 18.58
CA LYS A 3 49.96 12.37 18.45
C LYS A 3 48.89 11.29 18.28
N LYS A 4 47.95 11.18 19.22
CA LYS A 4 46.77 10.32 19.08
C LYS A 4 45.82 10.96 18.05
N ALA A 5 45.90 10.50 16.81
CA ALA A 5 44.84 10.70 15.84
C ALA A 5 43.66 9.82 16.26
N VAL A 6 42.58 10.43 16.75
CA VAL A 6 41.28 9.75 16.81
C VAL A 6 40.82 9.59 15.37
N PRO A 7 40.44 8.38 14.92
CA PRO A 7 40.13 8.16 13.52
C PRO A 7 38.82 8.86 13.18
N LEU A 8 38.94 9.87 12.30
CA LEU A 8 37.85 10.55 11.59
C LEU A 8 36.90 9.59 10.84
N ALA A 9 37.26 8.30 10.77
CA ALA A 9 36.47 7.23 10.19
C ALA A 9 35.15 6.94 10.93
N LEU A 10 35.01 7.29 12.22
CA LEU A 10 33.75 7.07 12.94
C LEU A 10 32.68 8.13 12.61
N VAL A 11 33.08 9.29 12.07
CA VAL A 11 32.14 10.37 11.70
C VAL A 11 31.62 10.20 10.27
N LEU A 12 32.32 9.44 9.41
CA LEU A 12 31.85 9.14 8.06
C LEU A 12 30.88 7.95 7.97
N ILE A 13 30.81 7.08 9.00
CA ILE A 13 29.85 5.96 9.05
C ILE A 13 28.45 6.42 9.51
N LEU A 14 28.31 7.68 9.92
CA LEU A 14 27.02 8.35 9.98
C LEU A 14 26.68 9.00 8.63
N THR A 15 27.10 8.38 7.52
CA THR A 15 26.44 8.56 6.23
C THR A 15 25.06 7.94 6.36
N ALA A 16 24.12 8.76 6.80
CA ALA A 16 22.76 8.78 6.31
C ALA A 16 22.23 7.42 5.81
N LEU A 17 21.96 6.49 6.72
CA LEU A 17 20.73 5.72 6.62
C LEU A 17 19.58 6.70 6.89
N ILE A 18 19.39 7.65 5.98
CA ILE A 18 18.08 8.24 5.79
C ILE A 18 17.40 7.17 4.93
N THR A 19 16.88 6.14 5.58
CA THR A 19 15.74 5.43 5.02
C THR A 19 14.70 6.52 4.81
N VAL A 20 14.60 7.02 3.57
CA VAL A 20 13.42 7.75 3.15
C VAL A 20 12.32 6.70 3.25
N GLU A 21 11.69 6.63 4.42
CA GLU A 21 10.40 5.96 4.54
C GLU A 21 9.57 6.53 3.41
N ALA A 22 9.04 5.67 2.55
CA ALA A 22 8.34 6.09 1.36
C ALA A 22 7.14 6.93 1.82
N THR A 23 7.29 8.25 1.85
CA THR A 23 6.21 9.14 2.24
C THR A 23 5.22 9.12 1.10
N TRP A 24 4.04 8.57 1.35
CA TRP A 24 2.92 8.64 0.42
C TRP A 24 2.72 10.10 0.02
N VAL A 25 2.82 10.38 -1.28
CA VAL A 25 2.71 11.74 -1.83
C VAL A 25 1.25 12.19 -1.87
N TYR A 26 0.35 11.21 -1.93
CA TYR A 26 -1.09 11.40 -2.00
C TYR A 26 -1.78 10.28 -1.24
N ILE A 27 -2.84 10.61 -0.48
CA ILE A 27 -3.70 9.66 0.23
C ILE A 27 -5.15 10.12 0.06
N ARG A 28 -6.04 9.18 -0.26
CA ARG A 28 -7.50 9.33 -0.21
C ARG A 28 -8.09 8.28 0.69
N GLU A 29 -9.14 8.64 1.40
CA GLU A 29 -9.90 7.72 2.26
C GLU A 29 -11.40 7.85 1.96
N PHE A 30 -12.10 6.73 2.06
CA PHE A 30 -13.54 6.59 1.82
C PHE A 30 -14.11 5.76 2.97
N SER A 31 -15.20 6.23 3.56
CA SER A 31 -15.89 5.51 4.62
C SER A 31 -16.86 4.48 4.06
N ASP A 32 -16.97 3.36 4.75
CA ASP A 32 -17.95 2.31 4.53
C ASP A 32 -18.86 2.15 5.77
N ALA A 33 -20.03 1.51 5.60
CA ALA A 33 -21.06 1.47 6.62
C ALA A 33 -20.84 0.30 7.57
N SER A 34 -20.48 0.58 8.83
CA SER A 34 -20.27 -0.49 9.81
C SER A 34 -21.47 -1.42 9.99
N GLY A 35 -21.21 -2.72 9.96
CA GLY A 35 -22.15 -3.77 10.32
C GLY A 35 -23.20 -4.03 9.25
N ASP A 36 -22.93 -3.70 8.00
CA ASP A 36 -23.78 -4.02 6.86
C ASP A 36 -23.53 -5.44 6.29
N ILE A 37 -22.63 -6.19 6.93
CA ILE A 37 -22.37 -7.61 6.66
C ILE A 37 -23.29 -8.56 7.46
N GLU A 38 -23.74 -9.64 6.82
CA GLU A 38 -24.40 -10.77 7.49
C GLU A 38 -23.51 -12.03 7.44
N ASN A 39 -23.38 -12.73 8.57
CA ASN A 39 -22.69 -14.03 8.69
C ASN A 39 -21.17 -14.04 8.47
N CYS A 40 -20.51 -12.88 8.54
CA CYS A 40 -19.05 -12.78 8.58
C CYS A 40 -18.57 -12.21 9.94
N PRO A 41 -17.32 -12.49 10.34
CA PRO A 41 -16.78 -11.93 11.57
C PRO A 41 -16.56 -10.42 11.44
N VAL A 42 -16.52 -9.74 12.58
CA VAL A 42 -16.34 -8.27 12.63
C VAL A 42 -15.11 -7.79 11.85
N TYR A 43 -13.99 -8.49 11.90
CA TYR A 43 -12.76 -8.09 11.19
C TYR A 43 -12.82 -8.29 9.66
N ALA A 44 -13.97 -8.69 9.13
CA ALA A 44 -14.26 -8.69 7.70
C ALA A 44 -15.18 -7.52 7.27
N ASP A 45 -15.74 -6.76 8.23
CA ASP A 45 -16.53 -5.53 8.03
C ASP A 45 -15.55 -4.39 7.75
N ILE A 46 -15.53 -3.90 6.52
CA ILE A 46 -14.72 -2.78 6.05
C ILE A 46 -15.33 -1.49 6.62
N LEU A 47 -14.49 -0.61 7.13
CA LEU A 47 -14.91 0.69 7.67
C LEU A 47 -14.35 1.86 6.89
N ILE A 48 -13.09 1.73 6.48
CA ILE A 48 -12.38 2.77 5.74
C ILE A 48 -11.53 2.09 4.70
N THR A 49 -11.68 2.55 3.46
CA THR A 49 -10.77 2.21 2.39
C THR A 49 -9.94 3.42 2.02
N GLY A 50 -8.73 3.20 1.54
CA GLY A 50 -7.93 4.29 1.03
C GLY A 50 -6.92 3.82 0.01
N TYR A 51 -6.39 4.76 -0.74
CA TYR A 51 -5.26 4.50 -1.60
C TYR A 51 -4.32 5.70 -1.64
N GLY A 52 -3.08 5.42 -1.98
CA GLY A 52 -2.05 6.44 -2.13
C GLY A 52 -0.99 6.00 -3.12
N PHE A 53 -0.15 6.96 -3.51
CA PHE A 53 0.99 6.65 -4.36
C PHE A 53 2.21 7.49 -4.01
N ASN A 54 3.37 6.95 -4.32
CA ASN A 54 4.64 7.68 -4.36
C ASN A 54 5.24 7.55 -5.77
N GLU A 55 6.51 7.88 -5.97
CA GLU A 55 7.15 7.78 -7.29
C GLU A 55 7.12 6.36 -7.90
N THR A 56 7.20 5.33 -7.07
CA THR A 56 7.47 3.95 -7.50
C THR A 56 6.35 2.96 -7.17
N HIS A 57 5.46 3.28 -6.23
CA HIS A 57 4.45 2.36 -5.70
C HIS A 57 3.06 2.99 -5.60
N VAL A 58 2.06 2.11 -5.62
CA VAL A 58 0.68 2.37 -5.21
C VAL A 58 0.41 1.55 -3.94
N GLY A 59 -0.24 2.16 -2.96
CA GLY A 59 -0.68 1.51 -1.73
C GLY A 59 -2.19 1.59 -1.57
N PHE A 60 -2.77 0.57 -0.97
CA PHE A 60 -4.19 0.48 -0.63
C PHE A 60 -4.33 0.14 0.85
N ASN A 61 -5.16 0.89 1.56
CA ASN A 61 -5.45 0.69 2.97
C ASN A 61 -6.88 0.16 3.11
N ILE A 62 -7.03 -0.88 3.93
CA ILE A 62 -8.32 -1.49 4.28
C ILE A 62 -8.39 -1.51 5.80
N THR A 63 -9.18 -0.62 6.38
CA THR A 63 -9.45 -0.62 7.83
C THR A 63 -10.72 -1.37 8.10
N VAL A 64 -10.67 -2.32 9.02
CA VAL A 64 -11.79 -3.19 9.37
C VAL A 64 -12.32 -2.96 10.78
N ASN A 65 -13.53 -3.42 11.06
CA ASN A 65 -14.17 -3.32 12.36
C ASN A 65 -13.62 -4.37 13.33
N GLY A 66 -12.80 -3.94 14.26
CA GLY A 66 -12.10 -4.86 15.16
C GLY A 66 -10.69 -5.22 14.68
N ASN A 67 -10.03 -6.06 15.47
CA ASN A 67 -8.70 -6.54 15.17
C ASN A 67 -8.76 -7.85 14.40
N VAL A 68 -7.90 -8.00 13.40
CA VAL A 68 -7.76 -9.25 12.64
C VAL A 68 -7.11 -10.26 13.59
N PRO A 69 -7.83 -11.32 14.01
CA PRO A 69 -7.34 -12.20 15.05
C PRO A 69 -6.16 -13.01 14.54
N LEU A 70 -4.99 -12.85 15.14
CA LEU A 70 -3.89 -13.79 14.99
C LEU A 70 -4.01 -14.87 16.08
N PRO A 71 -3.74 -16.14 15.72
CA PRO A 71 -4.34 -17.36 16.27
C PRO A 71 -5.75 -17.91 15.92
N SER A 72 -6.33 -17.96 14.71
CA SER A 72 -7.49 -18.86 14.43
C SER A 72 -7.38 -19.66 13.11
N SER A 73 -8.24 -20.66 12.88
CA SER A 73 -8.10 -21.64 11.78
C SER A 73 -8.69 -21.20 10.43
N SER A 74 -9.01 -19.92 10.26
CA SER A 74 -9.75 -19.42 9.11
C SER A 74 -8.91 -18.39 8.35
N THR A 75 -8.47 -18.74 7.14
CA THR A 75 -7.85 -17.79 6.22
C THR A 75 -8.93 -16.83 5.69
N TYR A 76 -8.58 -15.54 5.64
CA TYR A 76 -9.37 -14.51 4.96
C TYR A 76 -8.50 -13.86 3.88
N TRP A 77 -9.12 -13.54 2.75
CA TRP A 77 -8.49 -12.85 1.63
C TRP A 77 -9.00 -11.42 1.61
N TYR A 78 -8.06 -10.49 1.58
CA TYR A 78 -8.29 -9.06 1.42
C TYR A 78 -7.81 -8.72 0.01
N GLY A 79 -8.76 -8.46 -0.89
CA GLY A 79 -8.48 -8.23 -2.31
C GLY A 79 -8.77 -6.81 -2.73
N VAL A 80 -7.96 -6.30 -3.65
CA VAL A 80 -8.14 -5.03 -4.36
C VAL A 80 -8.18 -5.32 -5.85
N LEU A 81 -9.36 -5.12 -6.44
CA LEU A 81 -9.61 -5.13 -7.87
C LEU A 81 -9.30 -3.73 -8.41
N ILE A 82 -8.34 -3.60 -9.32
CA ILE A 82 -7.79 -2.34 -9.81
C ILE A 82 -8.12 -2.17 -11.30
N ASP A 83 -8.77 -1.07 -11.64
CA ASP A 83 -8.91 -0.55 -13.00
C ASP A 83 -7.76 0.44 -13.23
N SER A 84 -6.79 0.01 -14.02
CA SER A 84 -5.50 0.69 -14.17
C SER A 84 -5.49 1.66 -15.34
N ASP A 85 -6.31 1.42 -16.34
CA ASP A 85 -6.41 2.24 -17.56
C ASP A 85 -7.61 3.21 -17.54
N ASN A 86 -8.45 3.12 -16.50
CA ASN A 86 -9.68 3.89 -16.32
C ASN A 86 -10.66 3.72 -17.48
N ASN A 87 -10.74 2.50 -18.01
CA ASN A 87 -11.65 2.15 -19.07
C ASN A 87 -12.61 1.04 -18.60
N PRO A 88 -13.89 1.36 -18.34
CA PRO A 88 -14.85 0.36 -17.88
C PRO A 88 -15.17 -0.73 -18.92
N SER A 89 -14.62 -0.63 -20.14
CA SER A 89 -14.78 -1.62 -21.21
C SER A 89 -13.60 -2.61 -21.34
N THR A 90 -12.55 -2.47 -20.54
CA THR A 90 -11.42 -3.41 -20.44
C THR A 90 -11.53 -4.22 -19.14
N GLY A 91 -10.73 -5.28 -19.02
CA GLY A 91 -10.69 -6.06 -17.79
C GLY A 91 -11.97 -6.85 -17.47
N LEU A 92 -12.11 -7.26 -16.21
CA LEU A 92 -13.30 -7.89 -15.65
C LEU A 92 -14.35 -6.82 -15.32
N ALA A 93 -15.55 -6.93 -15.90
CA ALA A 93 -16.69 -6.05 -15.60
C ALA A 93 -17.72 -6.67 -14.63
N HIS A 94 -17.48 -7.91 -14.20
CA HIS A 94 -18.42 -8.65 -13.36
C HIS A 94 -18.31 -8.20 -11.89
N TRP A 95 -19.44 -7.73 -11.33
CA TRP A 95 -19.62 -7.25 -9.94
C TRP A 95 -19.03 -5.88 -9.64
N THR A 96 -18.38 -5.26 -10.61
CA THR A 96 -17.77 -3.95 -10.47
C THR A 96 -18.41 -2.96 -11.44
N LEU A 97 -18.36 -1.68 -11.10
CA LEU A 97 -18.68 -0.58 -12.03
C LEU A 97 -17.45 -0.11 -12.81
N ILE A 98 -16.35 -0.87 -12.74
CA ILE A 98 -15.02 -0.56 -13.27
C ILE A 98 -14.49 -1.73 -14.08
N GLY A 99 -13.58 -1.44 -15.02
CA GLY A 99 -12.94 -2.44 -15.88
C GLY A 99 -11.69 -3.00 -15.24
N VAL A 100 -11.80 -4.09 -14.48
CA VAL A 100 -10.71 -4.51 -13.60
C VAL A 100 -9.59 -5.21 -14.39
N ASP A 101 -8.41 -4.60 -14.41
CA ASP A 101 -7.23 -5.13 -15.07
C ASP A 101 -6.37 -6.01 -14.14
N TYR A 102 -6.34 -5.69 -12.85
CA TYR A 102 -5.46 -6.34 -11.87
C TYR A 102 -6.21 -6.70 -10.60
N LEU A 103 -5.76 -7.78 -9.96
CA LEU A 103 -6.16 -8.19 -8.62
C LEU A 103 -4.92 -8.22 -7.73
N LEU A 104 -4.88 -7.37 -6.72
CA LEU A 104 -3.89 -7.41 -5.64
C LEU A 104 -4.54 -8.04 -4.41
N GLU A 105 -4.05 -9.20 -3.98
CA GLU A 105 -4.70 -9.97 -2.92
C GLU A 105 -3.70 -10.33 -1.82
N ALA A 106 -4.10 -10.09 -0.57
CA ALA A 106 -3.39 -10.54 0.61
C ALA A 106 -4.17 -11.65 1.32
N TRP A 107 -3.48 -12.71 1.72
CA TRP A 107 -4.04 -13.73 2.59
C TRP A 107 -3.46 -13.57 3.99
N ILE A 108 -4.36 -13.35 4.95
CA ILE A 108 -3.98 -13.30 6.35
C ILE A 108 -4.19 -14.68 6.93
N ASP A 109 -3.08 -15.41 7.07
CA ASP A 109 -3.07 -16.66 7.80
C ASP A 109 -3.06 -16.34 9.30
N THR A 110 -4.22 -16.46 9.90
CA THR A 110 -4.43 -16.28 11.33
C THR A 110 -3.76 -17.38 12.15
N THR A 111 -2.95 -18.29 11.60
CA THR A 111 -2.16 -19.29 12.36
C THR A 111 -0.68 -18.97 12.47
N THR A 112 -0.18 -18.00 11.70
CA THR A 112 1.25 -17.66 11.64
C THR A 112 1.49 -16.23 12.11
N VAL A 113 2.55 -16.01 12.91
CA VAL A 113 2.96 -14.66 13.37
C VAL A 113 3.68 -13.88 12.25
N SER A 114 3.67 -14.39 11.02
CA SER A 114 4.35 -13.78 9.87
C SER A 114 3.54 -12.62 9.29
N THR A 115 4.26 -11.73 8.60
CA THR A 115 3.68 -10.81 7.62
C THR A 115 2.72 -11.55 6.69
N PRO A 116 1.53 -10.97 6.39
CA PRO A 116 0.62 -11.54 5.40
C PRO A 116 1.36 -11.79 4.08
N GLY A 117 1.00 -12.87 3.40
CA GLY A 117 1.44 -13.04 2.02
C GLY A 117 0.55 -12.22 1.09
N ALA A 118 1.13 -11.74 -0.01
CA ALA A 118 0.42 -10.98 -1.03
C ALA A 118 0.84 -11.40 -2.43
N LYS A 119 -0.07 -11.27 -3.39
CA LYS A 119 0.16 -11.53 -4.82
C LYS A 119 -0.56 -10.51 -5.69
N LEU A 120 0.06 -10.21 -6.84
CA LEU A 120 -0.57 -9.49 -7.92
C LEU A 120 -0.94 -10.47 -9.04
N TYR A 121 -2.15 -10.32 -9.57
CA TYR A 121 -2.62 -11.02 -10.73
C TYR A 121 -3.08 -10.03 -11.79
N ARG A 122 -2.91 -10.39 -13.07
CA ARG A 122 -3.45 -9.68 -14.21
C ARG A 122 -4.64 -10.44 -14.77
N TYR A 123 -5.68 -9.71 -15.15
CA TYR A 123 -6.84 -10.27 -15.82
C TYR A 123 -6.47 -10.88 -17.17
N VAL A 124 -6.99 -12.08 -17.45
CA VAL A 124 -6.77 -12.79 -18.73
C VAL A 124 -8.05 -13.41 -19.29
N GLY A 125 -9.20 -13.09 -18.69
CA GLY A 125 -10.50 -13.64 -19.07
C GLY A 125 -11.18 -12.89 -20.22
N ASP A 126 -12.47 -13.20 -20.40
CA ASP A 126 -13.31 -12.68 -21.49
C ASP A 126 -14.11 -11.41 -21.15
N GLY A 127 -13.87 -10.85 -19.97
CA GLY A 127 -14.59 -9.71 -19.39
C GLY A 127 -15.68 -10.11 -18.39
N SER A 128 -16.01 -11.39 -18.31
CA SER A 128 -17.01 -11.94 -17.39
C SER A 128 -16.51 -13.13 -16.55
N SER A 129 -15.50 -13.85 -17.05
CA SER A 129 -14.89 -14.98 -16.36
C SER A 129 -13.94 -14.52 -15.24
N TRP A 130 -13.90 -15.25 -14.11
CA TRP A 130 -12.93 -15.01 -13.02
C TRP A 130 -11.58 -15.67 -13.33
N GLU A 131 -10.91 -15.19 -14.39
CA GLU A 131 -9.67 -15.77 -14.90
C GLU A 131 -8.49 -14.81 -14.75
N TRP A 132 -7.52 -15.24 -13.94
CA TRP A 132 -6.40 -14.41 -13.50
C TRP A 132 -5.07 -15.13 -13.74
N SER A 133 -4.05 -14.39 -14.17
CA SER A 133 -2.68 -14.87 -14.30
C SER A 133 -1.79 -14.14 -13.31
N GLU A 134 -1.05 -14.89 -12.49
CA GLU A 134 -0.10 -14.31 -11.52
C GLU A 134 1.01 -13.51 -12.22
N VAL A 135 1.35 -12.35 -11.67
CA VAL A 135 2.51 -11.54 -12.08
C VAL A 135 3.65 -11.88 -11.13
N SER A 136 4.38 -12.96 -11.45
CA SER A 136 5.30 -13.63 -10.50
C SER A 136 6.48 -12.79 -10.03
N ASP A 137 6.88 -11.77 -10.79
CA ASP A 137 7.98 -10.86 -10.49
C ASP A 137 7.51 -9.54 -9.89
N ALA A 138 6.22 -9.41 -9.57
CA ALA A 138 5.65 -8.19 -8.99
C ALA A 138 6.25 -7.87 -7.62
N GLU A 139 6.62 -6.61 -7.44
CA GLU A 139 7.00 -6.06 -6.14
C GLU A 139 5.73 -5.79 -5.35
N VAL A 140 5.34 -6.76 -4.51
CA VAL A 140 4.15 -6.67 -3.65
C VAL A 140 4.49 -6.88 -2.19
N SER A 141 3.80 -6.18 -1.31
CA SER A 141 3.85 -6.43 0.13
C SER A 141 2.49 -6.22 0.78
N ALA A 142 2.26 -6.92 1.89
CA ALA A 142 1.12 -6.68 2.74
C ALA A 142 1.54 -6.61 4.21
N SER A 143 0.85 -5.76 4.95
CA SER A 143 1.13 -5.45 6.35
C SER A 143 -0.18 -5.21 7.10
N VAL A 144 -0.18 -5.52 8.39
CA VAL A 144 -1.30 -5.23 9.29
C VAL A 144 -0.81 -4.35 10.41
N TYR A 145 -1.39 -3.16 10.53
CA TYR A 145 -1.12 -2.20 11.59
C TYR A 145 -2.39 -1.98 12.43
N GLY A 146 -2.26 -1.31 13.58
CA GLY A 146 -3.42 -1.03 14.45
C GLY A 146 -3.69 -2.07 15.54
N LYS A 147 -2.80 -3.06 15.73
CA LYS A 147 -2.97 -4.19 16.67
C LYS A 147 -3.18 -3.84 18.16
N THR A 148 -3.07 -2.57 18.54
CA THR A 148 -3.31 -2.06 19.91
C THR A 148 -4.43 -1.02 19.98
N VAL A 149 -5.12 -0.77 18.88
CA VAL A 149 -6.32 0.09 18.81
C VAL A 149 -7.54 -0.76 18.46
N THR A 150 -8.73 -0.14 18.43
CA THR A 150 -10.00 -0.84 18.19
C THR A 150 -10.07 -1.54 16.83
N ASN A 151 -9.38 -1.02 15.81
CA ASN A 151 -9.50 -1.44 14.41
C ASN A 151 -8.12 -1.68 13.80
N ASP A 152 -7.96 -2.78 13.07
CA ASP A 152 -6.75 -3.03 12.28
C ASP A 152 -6.87 -2.43 10.87
N THR A 153 -5.73 -2.04 10.31
CA THR A 153 -5.58 -1.62 8.92
C THR A 153 -4.65 -2.58 8.19
N ILE A 154 -5.14 -3.16 7.11
CA ILE A 154 -4.38 -3.94 6.14
C ILE A 154 -3.87 -2.97 5.07
N GLU A 155 -2.56 -2.86 4.90
CA GLU A 155 -1.94 -2.12 3.80
C GLU A 155 -1.45 -3.12 2.76
N LEU A 156 -1.85 -2.93 1.50
CA LEU A 156 -1.33 -3.67 0.35
C LEU A 156 -0.57 -2.70 -0.56
N VAL A 157 0.66 -3.04 -0.94
CA VAL A 157 1.51 -2.19 -1.77
C VAL A 157 1.93 -2.95 -3.02
N VAL A 158 1.96 -2.26 -4.15
CA VAL A 158 2.41 -2.79 -5.44
C VAL A 158 3.27 -1.77 -6.19
N GLY A 159 4.33 -2.23 -6.86
CA GLY A 159 5.14 -1.40 -7.75
C GLY A 159 4.35 -0.90 -8.96
N LYS A 160 4.37 0.41 -9.21
CA LYS A 160 3.65 1.08 -10.33
C LYS A 160 3.97 0.48 -11.69
N LYS A 161 5.22 0.05 -11.89
CA LYS A 161 5.67 -0.54 -13.16
C LYS A 161 4.93 -1.83 -13.54
N TYR A 162 4.24 -2.47 -12.60
CA TYR A 162 3.46 -3.68 -12.85
C TYR A 162 1.98 -3.39 -13.16
N LEU A 163 1.50 -2.17 -12.89
CA LEU A 163 0.17 -1.71 -13.24
C LEU A 163 0.26 -0.91 -14.53
N THR A 164 0.22 -1.58 -15.68
CA THR A 164 0.37 -0.90 -16.98
C THR A 164 -0.85 -1.10 -17.88
N PRO A 165 -1.36 -0.01 -18.49
CA PRO A 165 -1.04 1.40 -18.20
C PRO A 165 -1.51 1.79 -16.78
N LEU A 166 -0.97 2.88 -16.20
CA LEU A 166 -1.50 3.45 -14.96
C LEU A 166 -1.96 4.88 -15.26
N SER A 167 -3.27 5.12 -15.23
CA SER A 167 -3.83 6.46 -15.29
C SER A 167 -3.48 7.28 -14.03
N GLY A 168 -3.60 8.61 -14.13
CA GLY A 168 -3.37 9.50 -12.99
C GLY A 168 -4.38 9.33 -11.85
N GLU A 169 -5.56 8.77 -12.15
CA GLU A 169 -6.57 8.35 -11.17
C GLU A 169 -6.76 6.83 -11.28
N ILE A 170 -7.06 6.17 -10.16
CA ILE A 170 -7.24 4.71 -10.08
C ILE A 170 -8.67 4.44 -9.60
N GLY A 171 -9.42 3.67 -10.38
CA GLY A 171 -10.67 3.05 -9.92
C GLY A 171 -10.33 1.73 -9.24
N PHE A 172 -10.96 1.43 -8.10
CA PHE A 172 -10.75 0.14 -7.44
C PHE A 172 -11.98 -0.33 -6.66
N THR A 173 -12.05 -1.64 -6.46
CA THR A 173 -13.01 -2.28 -5.57
C THR A 173 -12.24 -3.12 -4.56
N ILE A 174 -12.51 -2.94 -3.28
CA ILE A 174 -11.99 -3.80 -2.23
C ILE A 174 -13.04 -4.84 -1.91
N TYR A 175 -12.58 -6.06 -1.63
CA TYR A 175 -13.41 -7.10 -1.06
C TYR A 175 -12.69 -7.84 0.08
N VAL A 176 -13.48 -8.38 1.00
CA VAL A 176 -13.02 -9.39 1.94
C VAL A 176 -13.76 -10.68 1.65
N SER A 177 -13.06 -11.82 1.60
CA SER A 177 -13.68 -13.13 1.43
C SER A 177 -13.12 -14.17 2.39
N ASN A 178 -13.92 -15.20 2.66
CA ASN A 178 -13.54 -16.33 3.50
C ASN A 178 -12.96 -17.49 2.67
N SER A 179 -12.56 -18.58 3.34
CA SER A 179 -11.92 -19.75 2.69
C SER A 179 -12.80 -20.59 1.79
N SER A 180 -14.10 -20.34 1.78
CA SER A 180 -15.00 -20.91 0.78
C SER A 180 -15.13 -20.06 -0.49
N GLY A 181 -14.47 -18.90 -0.55
CA GLY A 181 -14.61 -17.93 -1.64
C GLY A 181 -15.88 -17.07 -1.55
N ALA A 182 -16.63 -17.16 -0.45
CA ALA A 182 -17.78 -16.29 -0.23
C ALA A 182 -17.28 -14.89 0.18
N THR A 183 -17.72 -13.88 -0.56
CA THR A 183 -17.48 -12.47 -0.24
C THR A 183 -18.24 -12.11 1.04
N CYS A 184 -17.51 -11.59 2.02
CA CYS A 184 -18.04 -11.05 3.26
C CYS A 184 -18.48 -9.61 3.10
N ASP A 185 -17.66 -8.81 2.43
CA ASP A 185 -17.86 -7.38 2.31
C ASP A 185 -17.19 -6.83 1.05
N THR A 186 -17.69 -5.70 0.55
CA THR A 186 -17.21 -4.99 -0.63
C THR A 186 -17.34 -3.48 -0.49
N ALA A 187 -16.28 -2.76 -0.80
CA ALA A 187 -16.30 -1.31 -0.91
C ALA A 187 -15.83 -0.89 -2.31
N VAL A 188 -16.65 -0.11 -3.02
CA VAL A 188 -16.40 0.30 -4.41
C VAL A 188 -16.00 1.77 -4.48
N VAL A 189 -14.87 2.05 -5.13
CA VAL A 189 -14.39 3.39 -5.44
C VAL A 189 -14.26 3.53 -6.95
N ALA A 190 -15.26 4.15 -7.57
CA ALA A 190 -15.20 4.46 -8.99
C ALA A 190 -14.11 5.51 -9.30
N SER A 191 -13.53 5.40 -10.47
CA SER A 191 -12.66 6.42 -11.05
C SER A 191 -13.44 7.72 -11.34
N GLY A 192 -12.83 8.89 -11.14
CA GLY A 192 -13.46 10.18 -11.45
C GLY A 192 -14.05 10.97 -10.27
N GLY A 193 -13.78 10.61 -9.01
CA GLY A 193 -14.00 11.55 -7.91
C GLY A 193 -12.84 12.55 -7.88
N GLU A 194 -13.05 13.84 -8.22
CA GLU A 194 -12.02 14.90 -8.34
C GLU A 194 -10.78 14.62 -7.46
N GLY A 195 -9.75 14.00 -8.05
CA GLY A 195 -8.42 13.93 -7.44
C GLY A 195 -7.83 15.32 -7.42
N PRO A 196 -7.20 15.78 -6.32
CA PRO A 196 -6.39 16.98 -6.41
C PRO A 196 -5.32 16.73 -7.47
N VAL A 197 -5.18 17.71 -8.36
CA VAL A 197 -4.08 17.81 -9.32
C VAL A 197 -2.79 17.49 -8.59
N PRO A 198 -1.90 16.63 -9.14
CA PRO A 198 -0.60 16.36 -8.54
C PRO A 198 0.01 17.68 -8.09
N VAL A 199 0.25 17.83 -6.79
CA VAL A 199 0.98 19.00 -6.30
C VAL A 199 2.36 18.87 -6.95
N PRO A 200 2.76 19.80 -7.84
CA PRO A 200 4.10 19.74 -8.42
C PRO A 200 5.06 19.68 -7.24
N GLU A 201 5.98 18.70 -7.27
CA GLU A 201 6.93 18.45 -6.20
C GLU A 201 7.35 19.76 -5.54
N PRO A 202 7.23 19.93 -4.22
CA PRO A 202 8.07 20.91 -3.56
C PRO A 202 9.49 20.45 -3.88
N ALA A 203 10.14 21.18 -4.78
CA ALA A 203 11.50 20.92 -5.24
C ALA A 203 12.32 20.41 -4.07
N LEU A 204 13.03 19.31 -4.31
CA LEU A 204 14.04 18.58 -3.54
C LEU A 204 15.03 19.47 -2.73
N LEU A 205 14.55 20.47 -2.00
CA LEU A 205 15.31 21.55 -1.39
C LEU A 205 15.47 21.32 0.11
N VAL A 206 14.61 20.49 0.72
CA VAL A 206 14.67 20.22 2.17
C VAL A 206 15.75 19.19 2.49
N ALA A 207 15.91 18.13 1.69
CA ALA A 207 16.98 17.15 1.89
C ALA A 207 18.37 17.73 1.58
N ALA A 208 18.49 18.54 0.52
CA ALA A 208 19.75 19.21 0.17
C ALA A 208 20.18 20.26 1.22
N SER A 209 19.23 20.99 1.82
CA SER A 209 19.56 22.01 2.83
C SER A 209 20.05 21.42 4.15
N VAL A 210 19.53 20.28 4.60
CA VAL A 210 20.05 19.59 5.80
C VAL A 210 21.47 19.06 5.58
N VAL A 211 21.77 18.53 4.39
CA VAL A 211 23.13 18.06 4.05
C VAL A 211 24.11 19.23 3.94
N ILE A 212 23.71 20.35 3.34
CA ILE A 212 24.56 21.55 3.21
C ILE A 212 24.82 22.21 4.57
N VAL A 213 23.82 22.33 5.44
CA VAL A 213 23.98 22.90 6.79
C VAL A 213 24.88 22.02 7.66
N SER A 214 24.77 20.70 7.54
CA SER A 214 25.62 19.74 8.27
C SER A 214 27.07 19.78 7.78
N ALA A 215 27.30 19.89 6.46
CA ALA A 215 28.63 20.04 5.87
C ALA A 215 29.28 21.39 6.21
N LEU A 216 28.53 22.49 6.23
CA LEU A 216 29.03 23.82 6.65
C LEU A 216 29.41 23.83 8.13
N SER A 217 28.62 23.18 8.98
CA SER A 217 28.88 23.08 10.42
C SER A 217 30.16 22.30 10.70
N LEU A 218 30.44 21.25 9.94
CA LEU A 218 31.70 20.49 10.04
C LEU A 218 32.92 21.30 9.58
N PHE A 219 32.78 22.13 8.55
CA PHE A 219 33.86 23.02 8.10
C PHE A 219 34.18 24.10 9.13
N LEU A 220 33.17 24.70 9.76
CA LEU A 220 33.36 25.76 10.77
C LEU A 220 33.98 25.27 12.08
N ILE A 221 33.83 23.99 12.42
CA ILE A 221 34.45 23.38 13.61
C ILE A 221 35.93 23.05 13.35
N LYS A 222 36.31 22.73 12.10
CA LYS A 222 37.68 22.37 11.73
C LYS A 222 38.66 23.54 11.86
N ASP A 223 38.19 24.77 11.72
CA ASP A 223 39.03 25.98 11.80
C ASP A 223 39.18 26.53 13.24
N LYS A 224 38.56 25.89 14.24
CA LYS A 224 38.63 26.30 15.67
C LYS A 224 39.27 25.26 16.60
N LEU A 225 39.80 24.16 16.06
CA LEU A 225 40.55 23.12 16.78
C LEU A 225 41.98 23.01 16.24
#